data_AF-A0A954H096-F1
#
_entry.id   AF-A0A954H096-F1
#
_cell.length_a   1.000
_cell.length_b   1.000
_cell.length_c   1.000
_cell.angle_alpha   90.00
_cell.angle_beta   90.00
_cell.angle_gamma   90.00
#
_symmetry.space_group_name_H-M   'P 1'
#
loop_
_entity.id
_entity.type
_entity.pdbx_description
1 polymer ?
#
loop_
_entity_poly.entity_id
_entity_poly.type
_entity_poly.pdbx_seq_one_letter_code
_entity_poly.pdbx_strand_id
1 'polypeptide(L)'
;TLFPETPDLLSGPMLYDDLTNFCTHFDDEWRAEMWGIWGSDPRGAHPEGEPFEIPAMGLGLFTCRREAWLGFHKHFRGFGGEEFYIHEKFRQVGAKCLCLPFLRWVHRFGRPNGVKYPLTRWNKVRNYVLGHQELGLPLDRVQEHFVTSGLLPEAEWEVLLADPEQASPPPQPSSCGGCGNPPAAAETRTLDELFTEAATTPSDLNEHCEKLKELAAQCEHVTDFGSRPHVSTVALLAGQPQRLVSYAVDDRFAKVLVERQGQTAFEARPGDSLSVEIDETDLLFIDTKHTAGQLQAELDRHASRVRRWIVRHDTQIFGEQGEGGGPGLLPALRRFLREHPEWSVVYHTQANHGLTVISRGSRDKPKLPSRITMATNFAKAVAAHVADGAQQSDRETLEARLEVCTLCEHRREDRCTVCGCYLAEKAAWRSSECPLGKWNETRDTETNTHAA
;
A
#
# COMPACT_ATOMS: atom_id res chain seq x y z
N THR A 1 -11.11 -34.96 24.64
CA THR A 1 -9.97 -35.77 24.17
C THR A 1 -8.88 -34.82 23.74
N LEU A 2 -7.60 -35.08 24.02
CA LEU A 2 -6.52 -34.21 23.57
C LEU A 2 -6.24 -34.44 22.08
N PHE A 3 -5.59 -33.47 21.43
CA PHE A 3 -4.99 -33.66 20.11
C PHE A 3 -4.17 -34.96 20.06
N PRO A 4 -4.25 -35.77 19.00
CA PRO A 4 -4.99 -35.55 17.75
C PRO A 4 -6.44 -36.07 17.73
N GLU A 5 -6.93 -36.70 18.80
CA GLU A 5 -8.22 -37.39 18.83
C GLU A 5 -9.42 -36.48 19.16
N THR A 6 -9.28 -35.17 18.90
CA THR A 6 -10.27 -34.14 19.26
C THR A 6 -11.16 -33.75 18.06
N PRO A 7 -12.44 -33.34 18.26
CA PRO A 7 -13.26 -32.73 17.22
C PRO A 7 -12.93 -31.25 16.95
N ASP A 8 -11.92 -30.70 17.62
CA ASP A 8 -11.56 -29.27 17.56
C ASP A 8 -10.96 -28.83 16.22
N LEU A 9 -11.08 -27.53 15.93
CA LEU A 9 -10.35 -26.86 14.87
C LEU A 9 -8.99 -26.42 15.41
N LEU A 10 -7.92 -26.79 14.71
CA LEU A 10 -6.55 -26.60 15.18
C LEU A 10 -5.80 -25.71 14.20
N SER A 11 -5.06 -24.74 14.74
CA SER A 11 -4.13 -23.90 13.99
C SER A 11 -2.86 -23.70 14.84
N GLY A 12 -1.96 -22.82 14.42
CA GLY A 12 -0.82 -22.43 15.24
C GLY A 12 -0.30 -21.05 14.83
N PRO A 13 0.75 -20.54 15.49
CA PRO A 13 1.22 -19.19 15.26
C PRO A 13 1.70 -18.98 13.82
N MET A 14 1.19 -17.92 13.18
CA MET A 14 1.73 -17.43 11.92
C MET A 14 2.99 -16.62 12.23
N LEU A 15 4.11 -16.99 11.62
CA LEU A 15 5.35 -16.22 11.64
C LEU A 15 5.36 -15.24 10.46
N TYR A 16 5.89 -14.05 10.70
CA TYR A 16 6.25 -13.12 9.63
C TYR A 16 7.51 -13.61 8.89
N ASP A 17 7.85 -12.95 7.78
CA ASP A 17 8.99 -13.33 6.94
C ASP A 17 10.35 -13.27 7.68
N ASP A 18 10.43 -12.57 8.81
CA ASP A 18 11.60 -12.51 9.69
C ASP A 18 11.75 -13.74 10.62
N LEU A 19 10.79 -14.66 10.60
CA LEU A 19 10.73 -15.88 11.41
C LEU A 19 10.75 -15.66 12.93
N THR A 20 10.61 -14.41 13.38
CA THR A 20 10.75 -14.00 14.78
C THR A 20 9.44 -13.42 15.29
N ASN A 21 8.87 -12.47 14.55
CA ASN A 21 7.57 -11.91 14.87
C ASN A 21 6.47 -12.92 14.52
N PHE A 22 5.42 -12.94 15.33
CA PHE A 22 4.33 -13.90 15.17
C PHE A 22 2.98 -13.33 15.57
N CYS A 23 1.93 -13.92 15.02
CA CYS A 23 0.54 -13.72 15.42
C CYS A 23 -0.09 -15.08 15.74
N THR A 24 -0.95 -15.11 16.76
CA THR A 24 -1.52 -16.36 17.30
C THR A 24 -3.00 -16.52 17.01
N HIS A 25 -3.69 -15.40 16.74
CA HIS A 25 -5.12 -15.37 16.51
C HIS A 25 -5.51 -14.11 15.73
N PHE A 26 -6.79 -14.00 15.40
CA PHE A 26 -7.43 -12.75 15.05
C PHE A 26 -8.21 -12.17 16.23
N ASP A 27 -8.00 -10.91 16.56
CA ASP A 27 -8.88 -10.16 17.46
C ASP A 27 -10.24 -9.92 16.77
N ASP A 28 -11.32 -9.91 17.55
CA ASP A 28 -12.69 -9.69 17.07
C ASP A 28 -12.96 -8.21 16.75
N GLU A 29 -12.27 -7.72 15.74
CA GLU A 29 -12.37 -6.34 15.27
C GLU A 29 -12.58 -6.29 13.75
N TRP A 30 -13.28 -5.26 13.30
CA TRP A 30 -13.40 -4.95 11.89
C TRP A 30 -12.34 -3.93 11.49
N ARG A 31 -11.59 -4.21 10.42
CA ARG A 31 -10.61 -3.27 9.88
C ARG A 31 -10.47 -3.45 8.38
N ALA A 32 -10.46 -2.33 7.65
CA ALA A 32 -10.43 -2.32 6.19
C ALA A 32 -11.57 -3.18 5.59
N GLU A 33 -11.26 -4.32 4.97
CA GLU A 33 -12.28 -5.20 4.36
C GLU A 33 -12.39 -6.57 5.04
N MET A 34 -11.84 -6.73 6.25
CA MET A 34 -11.81 -8.00 6.97
C MET A 34 -12.43 -7.88 8.37
N TRP A 35 -13.14 -8.93 8.78
CA TRP A 35 -13.44 -9.26 10.17
C TRP A 35 -12.30 -10.12 10.72
N GLY A 36 -11.55 -9.55 11.66
CA GLY A 36 -10.35 -10.14 12.24
C GLY A 36 -9.10 -9.33 11.95
N ILE A 37 -8.40 -8.91 13.00
CA ILE A 37 -7.07 -8.31 12.91
C ILE A 37 -6.05 -9.21 13.60
N TRP A 38 -4.84 -9.28 13.07
CA TRP A 38 -3.78 -10.11 13.66
C TRP A 38 -3.46 -9.70 15.10
N GLY A 39 -3.66 -10.62 16.03
CA GLY A 39 -3.36 -10.50 17.46
C GLY A 39 -2.33 -11.53 17.94
N SER A 40 -1.63 -11.22 19.04
CA SER A 40 -0.55 -12.05 19.58
C SER A 40 -0.75 -12.30 21.07
N ASP A 41 -0.72 -13.58 21.45
CA ASP A 41 -0.78 -14.02 22.83
C ASP A 41 0.61 -14.54 23.28
N PRO A 42 1.14 -14.11 24.44
CA PRO A 42 2.42 -14.58 24.97
C PRO A 42 2.52 -16.10 25.12
N ARG A 43 1.40 -16.81 25.29
CA ARG A 43 1.36 -18.29 25.36
C ARG A 43 1.86 -18.94 24.07
N GLY A 44 1.73 -18.26 22.92
CA GLY A 44 2.24 -18.74 21.64
C GLY A 44 3.74 -18.50 21.40
N ALA A 45 4.43 -17.77 22.30
CA ALA A 45 5.81 -17.34 22.09
C ALA A 45 6.82 -18.50 22.08
N HIS A 46 6.55 -19.59 22.81
CA HIS A 46 7.42 -20.75 22.89
C HIS A 46 6.78 -21.97 22.21
N PRO A 47 7.50 -22.67 21.29
CA PRO A 47 6.95 -23.85 20.60
C PRO A 47 6.47 -24.97 21.53
N GLU A 48 7.11 -25.12 22.68
CA GLU A 48 6.76 -26.10 23.72
C GLU A 48 5.65 -25.61 24.66
N GLY A 49 4.98 -24.50 24.33
CA GLY A 49 3.85 -23.98 25.09
C GLY A 49 2.63 -24.89 25.00
N GLU A 50 1.81 -24.89 26.04
CA GLU A 50 0.54 -25.62 26.05
C GLU A 50 -0.44 -25.03 25.02
N PRO A 51 -1.23 -25.87 24.33
CA PRO A 51 -2.33 -25.42 23.49
C PRO A 51 -3.30 -24.50 24.23
N PHE A 52 -3.81 -23.48 23.55
CA PHE A 52 -4.79 -22.55 24.12
C PHE A 52 -5.89 -22.18 23.14
N GLU A 53 -7.06 -21.85 23.68
CA GLU A 53 -8.21 -21.45 22.88
C GLU A 53 -8.03 -20.05 22.29
N ILE A 54 -8.48 -19.88 21.05
CA ILE A 54 -8.43 -18.63 20.29
C ILE A 54 -9.78 -18.32 19.63
N PRO A 55 -10.14 -17.03 19.46
CA PRO A 55 -11.38 -16.62 18.80
C PRO A 55 -11.40 -16.97 17.31
N ALA A 56 -10.34 -16.70 16.57
CA ALA A 56 -10.20 -17.11 15.18
C ALA A 56 -8.73 -17.10 14.75
N MET A 57 -8.42 -17.63 13.59
CA MET A 57 -7.10 -17.56 12.95
C MET A 57 -7.25 -17.49 11.44
N GLY A 58 -6.27 -16.90 10.75
CA GLY A 58 -6.16 -16.99 9.31
C GLY A 58 -6.11 -18.45 8.83
N LEU A 59 -6.84 -18.77 7.76
CA LEU A 59 -6.96 -20.14 7.23
C LEU A 59 -5.81 -20.56 6.29
N GLY A 60 -4.64 -19.93 6.44
CA GLY A 60 -3.43 -20.33 5.70
C GLY A 60 -2.87 -21.68 6.17
N LEU A 61 -2.99 -21.98 7.46
CA LEU A 61 -2.77 -23.31 8.02
C LEU A 61 -3.80 -23.60 9.12
N PHE A 62 -4.60 -24.62 8.90
CA PHE A 62 -5.48 -25.20 9.90
C PHE A 62 -5.65 -26.70 9.64
N THR A 63 -6.09 -27.44 10.65
CA THR A 63 -6.40 -28.86 10.54
C THR A 63 -7.50 -29.25 11.52
N CYS A 64 -8.24 -30.31 11.19
CA CYS A 64 -9.20 -30.98 12.06
C CYS A 64 -9.34 -32.43 11.60
N ARG A 65 -10.01 -33.27 12.40
CA ARG A 65 -10.38 -34.62 11.91
C ARG A 65 -11.37 -34.48 10.76
N ARG A 66 -11.26 -35.36 9.76
CA ARG A 66 -12.09 -35.31 8.55
C ARG A 66 -13.58 -35.39 8.90
N GLU A 67 -13.92 -36.25 9.85
CA GLU A 67 -15.27 -36.44 10.38
C GLU A 67 -15.79 -35.24 11.19
N ALA A 68 -14.92 -34.34 11.63
CA ALA A 68 -15.28 -33.11 12.35
C ALA A 68 -15.37 -31.87 11.43
N TRP A 69 -14.98 -31.98 10.16
CA TRP A 69 -14.99 -30.84 9.24
C TRP A 69 -16.43 -30.41 8.89
N LEU A 70 -16.79 -29.18 9.27
CA LEU A 70 -18.14 -28.63 9.09
C LEU A 70 -18.39 -27.97 7.72
N GLY A 71 -17.32 -27.73 6.95
CA GLY A 71 -17.39 -27.12 5.63
C GLY A 71 -17.78 -25.63 5.61
N PHE A 72 -17.48 -24.98 4.49
CA PHE A 72 -17.94 -23.62 4.22
C PHE A 72 -19.34 -23.58 3.63
N HIS A 73 -20.00 -22.43 3.72
CA HIS A 73 -21.30 -22.22 3.10
C HIS A 73 -21.24 -22.52 1.59
N LYS A 74 -22.23 -23.25 1.06
CA LYS A 74 -22.30 -23.68 -0.35
C LYS A 74 -22.20 -22.53 -1.37
N HIS A 75 -22.60 -21.32 -0.98
CA HIS A 75 -22.58 -20.11 -1.82
C HIS A 75 -21.41 -19.17 -1.55
N PHE A 76 -20.46 -19.50 -0.67
CA PHE A 76 -19.23 -18.70 -0.56
C PHE A 76 -18.48 -18.71 -1.88
N ARG A 77 -18.10 -17.52 -2.36
CA ARG A 77 -17.38 -17.34 -3.63
C ARG A 77 -16.32 -16.26 -3.44
N GLY A 78 -15.26 -16.33 -4.23
CA GLY A 78 -14.14 -15.40 -4.12
C GLY A 78 -13.37 -15.59 -2.81
N PHE A 79 -12.87 -14.48 -2.27
CA PHE A 79 -12.00 -14.43 -1.09
C PHE A 79 -12.63 -13.58 0.01
N GLY A 80 -12.44 -13.98 1.27
CA GLY A 80 -12.81 -13.26 2.47
C GLY A 80 -14.17 -13.68 3.05
N GLY A 81 -14.27 -13.63 4.37
CA GLY A 81 -15.47 -14.02 5.13
C GLY A 81 -15.40 -15.38 5.78
N GLU A 82 -14.37 -16.18 5.50
CA GLU A 82 -14.25 -17.56 5.93
C GLU A 82 -13.70 -17.75 7.35
N GLU A 83 -12.85 -16.83 7.83
CA GLU A 83 -12.01 -17.07 9.00
C GLU A 83 -12.81 -17.13 10.30
N PHE A 84 -13.37 -16.01 10.76
CA PHE A 84 -14.23 -16.03 11.95
C PHE A 84 -15.46 -16.93 11.77
N TYR A 85 -16.01 -17.00 10.55
CA TYR A 85 -17.15 -17.83 10.21
C TYR A 85 -16.91 -19.31 10.56
N ILE A 86 -15.81 -19.92 10.07
CA ILE A 86 -15.61 -21.35 10.31
C ILE A 86 -15.29 -21.64 11.78
N HIS A 87 -14.56 -20.73 12.44
CA HIS A 87 -14.23 -20.86 13.86
C HIS A 87 -15.49 -20.79 14.72
N GLU A 88 -16.43 -19.90 14.38
CA GLU A 88 -17.73 -19.81 15.06
C GLU A 88 -18.57 -21.05 14.81
N LYS A 89 -18.55 -21.60 13.59
CA LYS A 89 -19.24 -22.85 13.26
C LYS A 89 -18.79 -24.02 14.15
N PHE A 90 -17.48 -24.15 14.39
CA PHE A 90 -16.94 -25.14 15.32
C PHE A 90 -17.39 -24.88 16.77
N ARG A 91 -17.41 -23.63 17.21
CA ARG A 91 -17.91 -23.28 18.56
C ARG A 91 -19.39 -23.60 18.75
N GLN A 92 -20.22 -23.36 17.75
CA GLN A 92 -21.67 -23.62 17.82
C GLN A 92 -22.02 -25.10 18.01
N VAL A 93 -21.16 -26.02 17.55
CA VAL A 93 -21.32 -27.47 17.78
C VAL A 93 -20.60 -27.95 19.05
N GLY A 94 -20.09 -27.04 19.87
CA GLY A 94 -19.41 -27.33 21.14
C GLY A 94 -17.93 -27.74 21.00
N ALA A 95 -17.34 -27.61 19.82
CA ALA A 95 -15.92 -27.83 19.60
C ALA A 95 -15.11 -26.57 19.92
N LYS A 96 -13.81 -26.73 20.19
CA LYS A 96 -12.89 -25.63 20.46
C LYS A 96 -12.12 -25.23 19.21
N CYS A 97 -11.59 -24.01 19.24
CA CYS A 97 -10.60 -23.53 18.28
C CYS A 97 -9.28 -23.33 19.01
N LEU A 98 -8.28 -24.15 18.71
CA LEU A 98 -7.02 -24.20 19.47
C LEU A 98 -5.84 -23.70 18.63
N CYS A 99 -5.03 -22.83 19.25
CA CYS A 99 -3.69 -22.51 18.79
C CYS A 99 -2.69 -23.51 19.40
N LEU A 100 -1.93 -24.20 18.55
CA LEU A 100 -0.87 -25.13 18.92
C LEU A 100 0.49 -24.42 18.76
N PRO A 101 1.19 -24.05 19.85
CA PRO A 101 2.41 -23.22 19.75
C PRO A 101 3.53 -23.82 18.90
N PHE A 102 3.62 -25.16 18.81
CA PHE A 102 4.59 -25.86 17.97
C PHE A 102 4.25 -25.82 16.48
N LEU A 103 2.98 -25.63 16.10
CA LEU A 103 2.50 -25.66 14.71
C LEU A 103 2.70 -24.31 14.04
N ARG A 104 3.96 -23.90 13.89
CA ARG A 104 4.33 -22.60 13.31
C ARG A 104 4.31 -22.64 11.79
N TRP A 105 3.88 -21.55 11.18
CA TRP A 105 3.79 -21.46 9.72
C TRP A 105 4.05 -20.03 9.24
N VAL A 106 4.62 -19.89 8.04
CA VAL A 106 4.86 -18.59 7.43
C VAL A 106 3.76 -18.33 6.40
N HIS A 107 3.06 -17.20 6.52
CA HIS A 107 2.16 -16.75 5.47
C HIS A 107 2.93 -15.85 4.49
N ARG A 108 3.15 -16.33 3.27
CA ARG A 108 3.72 -15.51 2.20
C ARG A 108 2.64 -14.59 1.62
N PHE A 109 2.56 -13.37 2.12
CA PHE A 109 1.59 -12.37 1.64
C PHE A 109 1.88 -11.94 0.19
N GLY A 110 3.15 -11.79 -0.18
CA GLY A 110 3.55 -11.43 -1.54
C GLY A 110 3.50 -12.62 -2.50
N ARG A 111 2.60 -12.57 -3.49
CA ARG A 111 2.51 -13.58 -4.57
C ARG A 111 3.05 -12.98 -5.88
N PRO A 112 4.22 -13.43 -6.38
CA PRO A 112 4.85 -12.86 -7.59
C PRO A 112 3.98 -12.86 -8.85
N ASN A 113 3.01 -13.77 -8.95
CA ASN A 113 2.07 -13.87 -10.08
C ASN A 113 0.67 -13.36 -9.73
N GLY A 114 0.52 -12.63 -8.62
CA GLY A 114 -0.77 -12.25 -8.06
C GLY A 114 -1.61 -13.45 -7.59
N VAL A 115 -2.86 -13.17 -7.25
CA VAL A 115 -3.87 -14.20 -6.99
C VAL A 115 -4.67 -14.48 -8.26
N LYS A 116 -5.06 -15.74 -8.49
CA LYS A 116 -5.84 -16.15 -9.66
C LYS A 116 -7.36 -16.06 -9.44
N TYR A 117 -7.79 -15.49 -8.32
CA TYR A 117 -9.18 -15.38 -7.91
C TYR A 117 -9.56 -13.91 -7.68
N PRO A 118 -10.82 -13.52 -7.92
CA PRO A 118 -11.26 -12.15 -7.77
C PRO A 118 -11.22 -11.71 -6.30
N LEU A 119 -10.56 -10.58 -6.04
CA LEU A 119 -10.50 -9.90 -4.75
C LEU A 119 -11.44 -8.69 -4.76
N THR A 120 -12.75 -8.92 -4.78
CA THR A 120 -13.73 -7.83 -4.75
C THR A 120 -14.29 -7.63 -3.35
N ARG A 121 -14.50 -6.37 -2.95
CA ARG A 121 -15.23 -6.03 -1.73
C ARG A 121 -16.61 -6.68 -1.73
N TRP A 122 -17.30 -6.68 -2.88
CA TRP A 122 -18.57 -7.35 -3.07
C TRP A 122 -18.56 -8.82 -2.60
N ASN A 123 -17.57 -9.62 -3.03
CA ASN A 123 -17.49 -11.02 -2.63
C ASN A 123 -17.31 -11.17 -1.11
N LYS A 124 -16.47 -10.31 -0.50
CA LYS A 124 -16.24 -10.30 0.96
C LYS A 124 -17.53 -9.99 1.72
N VAL A 125 -18.19 -8.87 1.40
CA VAL A 125 -19.42 -8.47 2.08
C VAL A 125 -20.52 -9.50 1.87
N ARG A 126 -20.68 -10.03 0.65
CA ARG A 126 -21.62 -11.11 0.36
C ARG A 126 -21.35 -12.36 1.20
N ASN A 127 -20.09 -12.77 1.35
CA ASN A 127 -19.73 -13.91 2.20
C ASN A 127 -19.99 -13.62 3.68
N TYR A 128 -19.73 -12.38 4.16
CA TYR A 128 -20.09 -11.99 5.52
C TYR A 128 -21.60 -12.07 5.75
N VAL A 129 -22.43 -11.55 4.82
CA VAL A 129 -23.89 -11.63 4.91
C VAL A 129 -24.35 -13.10 4.96
N LEU A 130 -23.91 -13.92 4.00
CA LEU A 130 -24.24 -15.35 3.96
C LEU A 130 -23.80 -16.08 5.23
N GLY A 131 -22.59 -15.82 5.70
CA GLY A 131 -22.01 -16.47 6.87
C GLY A 131 -22.75 -16.10 8.15
N HIS A 132 -23.06 -14.82 8.35
CA HIS A 132 -23.82 -14.36 9.51
C HIS A 132 -25.26 -14.91 9.48
N GLN A 133 -25.90 -14.94 8.30
CA GLN A 133 -27.23 -15.54 8.15
C GLN A 133 -27.23 -17.05 8.47
N GLU A 134 -26.25 -17.82 8.00
CA GLU A 134 -26.15 -19.25 8.31
C GLU A 134 -25.89 -19.49 9.81
N LEU A 135 -25.04 -18.68 10.43
CA LEU A 135 -24.66 -18.80 11.85
C LEU A 135 -25.68 -18.18 12.80
N GLY A 136 -26.69 -17.45 12.31
CA GLY A 136 -27.63 -16.70 13.13
C GLY A 136 -27.01 -15.50 13.87
N LEU A 137 -25.94 -14.93 13.33
CA LEU A 137 -25.29 -13.73 13.86
C LEU A 137 -25.98 -12.45 13.33
N PRO A 138 -26.04 -11.37 14.12
CA PRO A 138 -26.61 -10.11 13.66
C PRO A 138 -25.73 -9.47 12.56
N LEU A 139 -26.38 -8.80 11.61
CA LEU A 139 -25.71 -8.10 10.51
C LEU A 139 -25.34 -6.65 10.85
N ASP A 140 -25.66 -6.19 12.05
CA ASP A 140 -25.43 -4.81 12.51
C ASP A 140 -23.96 -4.39 12.40
N ARG A 141 -23.03 -5.22 12.86
CA ARG A 141 -21.58 -4.94 12.76
C ARG A 141 -21.09 -4.92 11.31
N VAL A 142 -21.66 -5.78 10.45
CA VAL A 142 -21.33 -5.81 9.02
C VAL A 142 -21.84 -4.55 8.34
N GLN A 143 -23.07 -4.14 8.64
CA GLN A 143 -23.70 -2.94 8.09
C GLN A 143 -22.99 -1.67 8.56
N GLU A 144 -22.70 -1.56 9.85
CA GLU A 144 -21.97 -0.42 10.41
C GLU A 144 -20.59 -0.29 9.76
N HIS A 145 -19.84 -1.39 9.69
CA HIS A 145 -18.50 -1.37 9.13
C HIS A 145 -18.45 -1.11 7.63
N PHE A 146 -19.36 -1.68 6.84
CA PHE A 146 -19.29 -1.51 5.38
C PHE A 146 -20.16 -0.37 4.86
N VAL A 147 -21.37 -0.18 5.38
CA VAL A 147 -22.33 0.80 4.85
C VAL A 147 -22.15 2.14 5.54
N THR A 148 -22.22 2.17 6.87
CA THR A 148 -22.12 3.43 7.63
C THR A 148 -20.75 4.09 7.45
N SER A 149 -19.68 3.30 7.33
CA SER A 149 -18.35 3.84 7.05
C SER A 149 -18.14 4.28 5.59
N GLY A 150 -19.10 4.03 4.69
CA GLY A 150 -19.01 4.36 3.25
C GLY A 150 -18.17 3.41 2.40
N LEU A 151 -17.79 2.22 2.89
CA LEU A 151 -17.07 1.22 2.10
C LEU A 151 -17.98 0.51 1.08
N LEU A 152 -19.28 0.46 1.29
CA LEU A 152 -20.26 -0.14 0.39
C LEU A 152 -21.45 0.81 0.27
N PRO A 153 -21.88 1.19 -0.95
CA PRO A 153 -23.10 1.97 -1.13
C PRO A 153 -24.31 1.28 -0.50
N GLU A 154 -25.21 2.04 0.11
CA GLU A 154 -26.45 1.50 0.70
C GLU A 154 -27.30 0.73 -0.33
N ALA A 155 -27.33 1.18 -1.59
CA ALA A 155 -28.01 0.47 -2.67
C ALA A 155 -27.43 -0.93 -2.94
N GLU A 156 -26.11 -1.11 -2.80
CA GLU A 156 -25.46 -2.42 -2.95
C GLU A 156 -25.75 -3.33 -1.75
N TRP A 157 -25.83 -2.75 -0.56
CA TRP A 157 -26.24 -3.46 0.66
C TRP A 157 -27.66 -4.02 0.55
N GLU A 158 -28.62 -3.22 0.08
CA GLU A 158 -30.00 -3.67 -0.11
C GLU A 158 -30.11 -4.83 -1.11
N VAL A 159 -29.28 -4.85 -2.17
CA VAL A 159 -29.21 -5.98 -3.11
C VAL A 159 -28.71 -7.24 -2.42
N LEU A 160 -27.69 -7.13 -1.57
CA LEU A 160 -27.16 -8.26 -0.79
C LEU A 160 -28.17 -8.77 0.23
N LEU A 161 -28.99 -7.92 0.84
CA LEU A 161 -30.01 -8.35 1.78
C LEU A 161 -31.20 -9.05 1.11
N ALA A 162 -31.53 -8.66 -0.13
CA ALA A 162 -32.68 -9.22 -0.84
C ALA A 162 -32.49 -10.69 -1.24
N ASP A 163 -31.35 -11.04 -1.84
CA ASP A 163 -31.01 -12.43 -2.20
C ASP A 163 -29.49 -12.60 -2.30
N PRO A 164 -28.79 -12.80 -1.17
CA PRO A 164 -27.34 -12.92 -1.18
C PRO A 164 -26.85 -14.17 -1.91
N GLU A 165 -27.67 -15.22 -2.08
CA GLU A 165 -27.26 -16.43 -2.82
C GLU A 165 -27.12 -16.16 -4.32
N GLN A 166 -28.01 -15.36 -4.91
CA GLN A 166 -28.01 -15.03 -6.34
C GLN A 166 -27.47 -13.62 -6.68
N ALA A 167 -27.25 -12.77 -5.67
CA ALA A 167 -26.79 -11.41 -5.87
C ALA A 167 -25.46 -11.35 -6.65
N SER A 168 -25.47 -10.61 -7.75
CA SER A 168 -24.31 -10.25 -8.55
C SER A 168 -24.01 -8.77 -8.33
N PRO A 169 -22.74 -8.33 -8.42
CA PRO A 169 -22.40 -6.92 -8.26
C PRO A 169 -23.19 -6.11 -9.30
N PRO A 170 -23.78 -4.96 -8.94
CA PRO A 170 -24.44 -4.12 -9.92
C PRO A 170 -23.44 -3.73 -11.01
N PRO A 171 -23.90 -3.54 -12.27
CA PRO A 171 -23.04 -2.99 -13.30
C PRO A 171 -22.49 -1.65 -12.80
N GLN A 172 -21.15 -1.54 -12.76
CA GLN A 172 -20.46 -0.31 -12.41
C GLN A 172 -21.12 0.84 -13.20
N PRO A 173 -21.71 1.85 -12.54
CA PRO A 173 -22.25 2.97 -13.27
C PRO A 173 -21.07 3.63 -14.00
N SER A 174 -21.16 3.69 -15.34
CA SER A 174 -20.44 4.70 -16.10
C SER A 174 -20.65 6.02 -15.37
N SER A 175 -19.59 6.73 -15.01
CA SER A 175 -19.67 7.98 -14.26
C SER A 175 -20.57 8.99 -14.98
N CYS A 176 -21.85 9.02 -14.65
CA CYS A 176 -22.78 10.08 -14.99
C CYS A 176 -23.56 10.45 -13.73
N GLY A 177 -23.30 11.65 -13.21
CA GLY A 177 -23.89 12.10 -11.96
C GLY A 177 -23.35 13.45 -11.50
N GLY A 178 -23.16 14.36 -12.45
CA GLY A 178 -22.77 15.74 -12.20
C GLY A 178 -23.27 16.60 -13.35
N CYS A 179 -24.59 16.67 -13.51
CA CYS A 179 -25.24 17.61 -14.42
C CYS A 179 -25.13 19.04 -13.86
N GLY A 180 -23.94 19.62 -13.96
CA GLY A 180 -23.79 21.02 -14.31
C GLY A 180 -23.26 21.02 -15.74
N ASN A 181 -23.96 21.65 -16.68
CA ASN A 181 -23.42 21.85 -18.02
C ASN A 181 -22.00 22.44 -17.90
N PRO A 182 -20.93 21.80 -18.41
CA PRO A 182 -19.71 22.54 -18.64
C PRO A 182 -20.01 23.61 -19.69
N PRO A 183 -19.48 24.84 -19.54
CA PRO A 183 -19.64 25.84 -20.59
C PRO A 183 -19.06 25.27 -21.88
N ALA A 184 -19.68 25.59 -23.01
CA ALA A 184 -19.31 25.20 -24.37
C ALA A 184 -17.91 25.68 -24.84
N ALA A 185 -16.97 25.93 -23.92
CA ALA A 185 -15.64 26.47 -24.14
C ALA A 185 -14.53 25.41 -24.17
N ALA A 186 -14.80 24.15 -23.80
CA ALA A 186 -13.80 23.08 -23.84
C ALA A 186 -13.45 22.64 -25.29
N GLU A 187 -14.33 22.88 -26.25
CA GLU A 187 -14.15 22.39 -27.64
C GLU A 187 -13.12 23.18 -28.46
N THR A 188 -12.69 24.38 -28.02
CA THR A 188 -11.76 25.24 -28.79
C THR A 188 -10.35 25.36 -28.22
N ARG A 189 -10.08 24.80 -27.05
CA ARG A 189 -8.82 25.03 -26.33
C ARG A 189 -7.68 24.14 -26.82
N THR A 190 -6.47 24.66 -26.94
CA THR A 190 -5.25 23.92 -27.26
C THR A 190 -4.72 23.13 -26.05
N LEU A 191 -3.80 22.18 -26.27
CA LEU A 191 -3.13 21.46 -25.16
C LEU A 191 -2.39 22.42 -24.22
N ASP A 192 -1.77 23.47 -24.76
CA ASP A 192 -1.06 24.48 -23.95
C ASP A 192 -2.03 25.30 -23.08
N GLU A 193 -3.21 25.63 -23.59
CA GLU A 193 -4.26 26.29 -22.81
C GLU A 193 -4.84 25.37 -21.73
N LEU A 194 -5.01 24.07 -22.02
CA LEU A 194 -5.41 23.08 -21.02
C LEU A 194 -4.34 22.94 -19.92
N PHE A 195 -3.06 22.87 -20.32
CA PHE A 195 -1.95 22.81 -19.37
C PHE A 195 -1.87 24.07 -18.51
N THR A 196 -2.00 25.25 -19.12
CA THR A 196 -1.95 26.53 -18.40
C THR A 196 -3.05 26.59 -17.35
N GLU A 197 -4.29 26.22 -17.68
CA GLU A 197 -5.37 26.13 -16.69
C GLU A 197 -5.07 25.09 -15.61
N ALA A 198 -4.61 23.89 -15.98
CA ALA A 198 -4.25 22.84 -15.02
C ALA A 198 -3.16 23.30 -14.03
N ALA A 199 -2.18 24.09 -14.48
CA ALA A 199 -1.08 24.58 -13.66
C ALA A 199 -1.46 25.82 -12.80
N THR A 200 -2.41 26.64 -13.27
CA THR A 200 -2.76 27.93 -12.64
C THR A 200 -4.05 27.90 -11.83
N THR A 201 -4.95 26.96 -12.10
CA THR A 201 -6.18 26.79 -11.32
C THR A 201 -5.85 26.05 -10.03
N PRO A 202 -6.08 26.66 -8.85
CA PRO A 202 -5.78 26.01 -7.58
C PRO A 202 -6.49 24.65 -7.46
N SER A 203 -5.71 23.60 -7.20
CA SER A 203 -6.18 22.25 -6.94
C SER A 203 -5.16 21.53 -6.09
N ASP A 204 -5.44 20.29 -5.72
CA ASP A 204 -4.48 19.45 -5.01
C ASP A 204 -3.22 19.10 -5.82
N LEU A 205 -3.23 19.29 -7.15
CA LEU A 205 -2.13 18.86 -8.02
C LEU A 205 -1.48 19.99 -8.85
N ASN A 206 -2.09 21.17 -8.97
CA ASN A 206 -1.66 22.21 -9.92
C ASN A 206 -0.18 22.63 -9.78
N GLU A 207 0.36 22.72 -8.56
CA GLU A 207 1.77 23.11 -8.35
C GLU A 207 2.76 22.05 -8.86
N HIS A 208 2.29 20.81 -9.09
CA HIS A 208 3.10 19.70 -9.60
C HIS A 208 3.06 19.57 -11.12
N CYS A 209 2.19 20.31 -11.83
CA CYS A 209 2.02 20.21 -13.28
C CYS A 209 3.33 20.40 -14.06
N GLU A 210 4.14 21.40 -13.70
CA GLU A 210 5.44 21.64 -14.34
C GLU A 210 6.42 20.49 -14.10
N LYS A 211 6.42 19.91 -12.90
CA LYS A 211 7.28 18.75 -12.59
C LYS A 211 6.86 17.52 -13.39
N LEU A 212 5.55 17.25 -13.50
CA LEU A 212 5.03 16.14 -14.29
C LEU A 212 5.38 16.31 -15.78
N LYS A 213 5.22 17.52 -16.32
CA LYS A 213 5.61 17.87 -17.69
C LYS A 213 7.10 17.67 -17.94
N GLU A 214 7.96 18.16 -17.04
CA GLU A 214 9.43 18.02 -17.13
C GLU A 214 9.88 16.56 -17.16
N LEU A 215 9.27 15.71 -16.33
CA LEU A 215 9.58 14.28 -16.28
C LEU A 215 9.08 13.56 -17.55
N ALA A 216 7.84 13.82 -17.96
CA ALA A 216 7.25 13.22 -19.15
C ALA A 216 8.00 13.60 -20.44
N ALA A 217 8.52 14.81 -20.55
CA ALA A 217 9.33 15.26 -21.69
C ALA A 217 10.65 14.49 -21.89
N GLN A 218 11.06 13.70 -20.89
CA GLN A 218 12.25 12.86 -20.96
C GLN A 218 11.91 11.37 -21.17
N CYS A 219 10.65 11.06 -21.46
CA CYS A 219 10.15 9.69 -21.56
C CYS A 219 9.80 9.32 -23.01
N GLU A 220 10.13 8.09 -23.38
CA GLU A 220 9.55 7.44 -24.56
C GLU A 220 8.12 7.00 -24.25
N HIS A 221 7.90 6.37 -23.09
CA HIS A 221 6.59 5.88 -22.69
C HIS A 221 6.25 6.32 -21.26
N VAL A 222 5.03 6.84 -21.10
CA VAL A 222 4.44 7.20 -19.81
C VAL A 222 3.16 6.40 -19.59
N THR A 223 2.97 5.91 -18.36
CA THR A 223 1.73 5.27 -17.92
C THR A 223 1.12 6.04 -16.75
N ASP A 224 -0.18 6.29 -16.81
CA ASP A 224 -0.91 7.16 -15.89
C ASP A 224 -2.06 6.42 -15.21
N PHE A 225 -1.95 6.24 -13.88
CA PHE A 225 -3.00 5.76 -12.98
C PHE A 225 -3.57 6.91 -12.12
N GLY A 226 -3.69 8.10 -12.69
CA GLY A 226 -4.20 9.26 -11.96
C GLY A 226 -5.70 9.19 -11.65
N SER A 227 -6.15 10.11 -10.80
CA SER A 227 -7.56 10.31 -10.48
C SER A 227 -8.15 11.60 -11.10
N ARG A 228 -7.30 12.52 -11.55
CA ARG A 228 -7.67 13.85 -12.07
C ARG A 228 -7.15 14.07 -13.48
N PRO A 229 -7.78 13.47 -14.50
CA PRO A 229 -7.23 13.50 -15.86
C PRO A 229 -7.11 14.91 -16.45
N HIS A 230 -7.95 15.85 -16.02
CA HIS A 230 -7.90 17.25 -16.44
C HIS A 230 -6.68 18.02 -15.89
N VAL A 231 -5.95 17.45 -14.93
CA VAL A 231 -4.72 18.02 -14.37
C VAL A 231 -3.52 17.11 -14.65
N SER A 232 -3.51 15.89 -14.12
CA SER A 232 -2.36 14.98 -14.22
C SER A 232 -2.10 14.53 -15.66
N THR A 233 -3.12 13.99 -16.34
CA THR A 233 -2.95 13.48 -17.71
C THR A 233 -2.62 14.62 -18.67
N VAL A 234 -3.25 15.79 -18.50
CA VAL A 234 -2.91 17.00 -19.28
C VAL A 234 -1.45 17.41 -19.05
N ALA A 235 -0.97 17.43 -17.80
CA ALA A 235 0.43 17.76 -17.50
C ALA A 235 1.42 16.77 -18.10
N LEU A 236 1.14 15.47 -18.02
CA LEU A 236 1.95 14.41 -18.63
C LEU A 236 1.94 14.51 -20.16
N LEU A 237 0.77 14.74 -20.77
CA LEU A 237 0.62 14.90 -22.22
C LEU A 237 1.32 16.17 -22.73
N ALA A 238 1.31 17.26 -21.97
CA ALA A 238 2.03 18.49 -22.28
C ALA A 238 3.55 18.30 -22.27
N GLY A 239 4.07 17.24 -21.62
CA GLY A 239 5.46 16.83 -21.73
C GLY A 239 5.83 16.26 -23.10
N GLN A 240 4.83 15.86 -23.90
CA GLN A 240 5.01 15.26 -25.22
C GLN A 240 5.93 14.01 -25.23
N PRO A 241 5.69 13.00 -24.39
CA PRO A 241 6.39 11.72 -24.52
C PRO A 241 6.05 11.06 -25.88
N GLN A 242 6.83 10.08 -26.33
CA GLN A 242 6.49 9.40 -27.60
C GLN A 242 5.14 8.65 -27.50
N ARG A 243 4.85 8.08 -26.33
CA ARG A 243 3.61 7.38 -26.01
C ARG A 243 3.13 7.72 -24.61
N LEU A 244 1.82 7.95 -24.44
CA LEU A 244 1.17 8.09 -23.14
C LEU A 244 -0.06 7.19 -23.09
N VAL A 245 -0.07 6.25 -22.15
CA VAL A 245 -1.23 5.39 -21.88
C VAL A 245 -1.84 5.80 -20.53
N SER A 246 -3.08 6.29 -20.53
CA SER A 246 -3.79 6.66 -19.31
C SER A 246 -4.95 5.71 -19.03
N TYR A 247 -5.04 5.27 -17.77
CA TYR A 247 -6.19 4.54 -17.25
C TYR A 247 -7.14 5.43 -16.44
N ALA A 248 -6.84 6.73 -16.35
CA ALA A 248 -7.58 7.71 -15.56
C ALA A 248 -8.73 8.39 -16.32
N VAL A 249 -8.78 8.23 -17.64
CA VAL A 249 -9.54 9.12 -18.53
C VAL A 249 -10.81 8.44 -19.05
N ASP A 250 -11.95 9.11 -18.94
CA ASP A 250 -13.22 8.65 -19.54
C ASP A 250 -13.25 8.85 -21.06
N ASP A 251 -14.14 8.13 -21.76
CA ASP A 251 -14.24 8.17 -23.24
C ASP A 251 -14.47 9.58 -23.80
N ARG A 252 -15.08 10.49 -23.03
CA ARG A 252 -15.38 11.85 -23.50
C ARG A 252 -14.12 12.70 -23.49
N PHE A 253 -13.41 12.71 -22.36
CA PHE A 253 -12.19 13.48 -22.23
C PHE A 253 -11.03 12.87 -23.04
N ALA A 254 -11.03 11.55 -23.22
CA ALA A 254 -10.08 10.87 -24.11
C ALA A 254 -10.13 11.44 -25.53
N LYS A 255 -11.33 11.65 -26.10
CA LYS A 255 -11.49 12.26 -27.43
C LYS A 255 -10.89 13.66 -27.52
N VAL A 256 -11.14 14.48 -26.49
CA VAL A 256 -10.56 15.83 -26.39
C VAL A 256 -9.04 15.77 -26.42
N LEU A 257 -8.42 14.86 -25.66
CA LEU A 257 -6.97 14.71 -25.60
C LEU A 257 -6.38 14.12 -26.88
N VAL A 258 -7.03 13.15 -27.53
CA VAL A 258 -6.59 12.57 -28.82
C VAL A 258 -6.50 13.64 -29.90
N GLU A 259 -7.47 14.54 -29.98
CA GLU A 259 -7.44 15.67 -30.93
C GLU A 259 -6.30 16.66 -30.65
N ARG A 260 -5.76 16.66 -29.44
CA ARG A 260 -4.78 17.64 -28.92
C ARG A 260 -3.44 17.00 -28.55
N GLN A 261 -3.23 15.72 -28.87
CA GLN A 261 -2.10 14.92 -28.40
C GLN A 261 -0.72 15.40 -28.89
N GLY A 262 -0.71 16.26 -29.91
CA GLY A 262 0.52 16.74 -30.54
C GLY A 262 1.27 15.60 -31.21
N GLN A 263 2.52 15.39 -30.81
CA GLN A 263 3.41 14.33 -31.30
C GLN A 263 3.27 13.03 -30.52
N THR A 264 2.57 13.06 -29.38
CA THR A 264 2.39 11.89 -28.51
C THR A 264 1.40 10.92 -29.14
N ALA A 265 1.72 9.64 -29.14
CA ALA A 265 0.71 8.59 -29.31
C ALA A 265 -0.06 8.42 -27.99
N PHE A 266 -1.18 9.14 -27.86
CA PHE A 266 -2.03 9.08 -26.67
C PHE A 266 -3.07 7.97 -26.78
N GLU A 267 -3.23 7.20 -25.69
CA GLU A 267 -4.20 6.12 -25.58
C GLU A 267 -4.88 6.17 -24.21
N ALA A 268 -6.21 6.17 -24.20
CA ALA A 268 -7.00 5.94 -22.99
C ALA A 268 -7.45 4.48 -22.94
N ARG A 269 -7.25 3.82 -21.81
CA ARG A 269 -7.64 2.42 -21.59
C ARG A 269 -8.49 2.31 -20.32
N PRO A 270 -9.64 1.61 -20.34
CA PRO A 270 -10.32 1.30 -19.11
C PRO A 270 -9.54 0.26 -18.30
N GLY A 271 -9.51 0.40 -16.98
CA GLY A 271 -9.01 -0.66 -16.11
C GLY A 271 -8.58 -0.18 -14.73
N ASP A 272 -8.58 -1.11 -13.79
CA ASP A 272 -8.16 -0.88 -12.41
C ASP A 272 -6.66 -1.16 -12.27
N SER A 273 -5.93 -0.28 -11.56
CA SER A 273 -4.47 -0.39 -11.40
C SER A 273 -4.02 -1.71 -10.78
N LEU A 274 -4.85 -2.41 -10.01
CA LEU A 274 -4.53 -3.72 -9.43
C LEU A 274 -4.82 -4.89 -10.40
N SER A 275 -5.50 -4.63 -11.51
CA SER A 275 -5.95 -5.64 -12.48
C SER A 275 -5.23 -5.59 -13.81
N VAL A 276 -4.88 -4.38 -14.29
CA VAL A 276 -4.32 -4.19 -15.63
C VAL A 276 -2.88 -4.70 -15.71
N GLU A 277 -2.46 -5.08 -16.92
CA GLU A 277 -1.05 -5.30 -17.24
C GLU A 277 -0.57 -4.14 -18.10
N ILE A 278 0.52 -3.49 -17.68
CA ILE A 278 1.10 -2.37 -18.41
C ILE A 278 2.27 -2.84 -19.26
N ASP A 279 2.45 -2.19 -20.42
CA ASP A 279 3.68 -2.31 -21.20
C ASP A 279 4.86 -1.72 -20.39
N GLU A 280 6.09 -2.08 -20.76
CA GLU A 280 7.28 -1.43 -20.19
C GLU A 280 7.22 0.09 -20.43
N THR A 281 7.46 0.87 -19.38
CA THR A 281 7.25 2.33 -19.38
C THR A 281 8.42 3.03 -18.71
N ASP A 282 8.74 4.27 -19.10
CA ASP A 282 9.77 5.06 -18.41
C ASP A 282 9.29 5.65 -17.10
N LEU A 283 8.04 6.12 -17.12
CA LEU A 283 7.42 6.80 -16.00
C LEU A 283 6.06 6.18 -15.72
N LEU A 284 5.85 5.81 -14.45
CA LEU A 284 4.56 5.45 -13.92
C LEU A 284 4.10 6.53 -12.94
N PHE A 285 2.99 7.20 -13.26
CA PHE A 285 2.31 8.12 -12.34
C PHE A 285 1.21 7.36 -11.60
N ILE A 286 1.24 7.42 -10.27
CA ILE A 286 0.27 6.77 -9.38
C ILE A 286 -0.42 7.85 -8.57
N ASP A 287 -1.74 7.93 -8.71
CA ASP A 287 -2.60 8.79 -7.89
C ASP A 287 -3.98 8.15 -7.70
N THR A 288 -3.96 6.90 -7.20
CA THR A 288 -5.14 6.06 -6.98
C THR A 288 -5.64 6.18 -5.54
N LYS A 289 -5.78 5.07 -4.80
CA LYS A 289 -6.19 5.05 -3.39
C LYS A 289 -5.01 5.29 -2.45
N HIS A 290 -5.22 6.09 -1.41
CA HIS A 290 -4.14 6.56 -0.53
C HIS A 290 -3.92 5.68 0.70
N THR A 291 -3.70 4.38 0.48
CA THR A 291 -3.38 3.44 1.58
C THR A 291 -2.10 2.69 1.28
N ALA A 292 -1.36 2.29 2.32
CA ALA A 292 -0.17 1.47 2.19
C ALA A 292 -0.44 0.19 1.38
N GLY A 293 -1.59 -0.47 1.64
CA GLY A 293 -1.97 -1.70 0.97
C GLY A 293 -2.20 -1.52 -0.54
N GLN A 294 -2.85 -0.43 -0.95
CA GLN A 294 -3.02 -0.10 -2.37
C GLN A 294 -1.66 0.12 -3.04
N LEU A 295 -0.86 1.04 -2.50
CA LEU A 295 0.41 1.42 -3.10
C LEU A 295 1.37 0.22 -3.18
N GLN A 296 1.43 -0.62 -2.14
CA GLN A 296 2.25 -1.83 -2.18
C GLN A 296 1.82 -2.76 -3.31
N ALA A 297 0.52 -3.00 -3.47
CA ALA A 297 0.01 -3.88 -4.52
C ALA A 297 0.30 -3.33 -5.93
N GLU A 298 0.26 -2.02 -6.12
CA GLU A 298 0.63 -1.36 -7.38
C GLU A 298 2.13 -1.46 -7.65
N LEU A 299 2.97 -1.23 -6.63
CA LEU A 299 4.43 -1.35 -6.75
C LEU A 299 4.84 -2.79 -7.05
N ASP A 300 4.32 -3.77 -6.32
CA ASP A 300 4.59 -5.21 -6.52
C ASP A 300 4.24 -5.65 -7.95
N ARG A 301 3.13 -5.12 -8.48
CA ARG A 301 2.64 -5.48 -9.81
C ARG A 301 3.43 -4.81 -10.93
N HIS A 302 3.71 -3.52 -10.79
CA HIS A 302 4.13 -2.69 -11.92
C HIS A 302 5.59 -2.28 -11.91
N ALA A 303 6.25 -2.18 -10.74
CA ALA A 303 7.58 -1.57 -10.64
C ALA A 303 8.64 -2.28 -11.51
N SER A 304 8.50 -3.59 -11.72
CA SER A 304 9.39 -4.35 -12.62
C SER A 304 9.35 -3.87 -14.09
N ARG A 305 8.20 -3.34 -14.53
CA ARG A 305 7.95 -2.78 -15.86
C ARG A 305 8.34 -1.31 -15.99
N VAL A 306 8.72 -0.65 -14.90
CA VAL A 306 9.06 0.79 -14.92
C VAL A 306 10.56 0.98 -15.05
N ARG A 307 11.01 1.56 -16.16
CA ARG A 307 12.44 1.72 -16.51
C ARG A 307 13.16 2.75 -15.68
N ARG A 308 12.50 3.84 -15.32
CA ARG A 308 13.17 5.00 -14.71
C ARG A 308 12.45 5.53 -13.48
N TRP A 309 11.24 6.07 -13.62
CA TRP A 309 10.57 6.85 -12.57
C TRP A 309 9.22 6.29 -12.15
N ILE A 310 8.97 6.29 -10.84
CA ILE A 310 7.62 6.18 -10.28
C ILE A 310 7.35 7.49 -9.55
N VAL A 311 6.22 8.11 -9.87
CA VAL A 311 5.76 9.36 -9.27
C VAL A 311 4.52 9.08 -8.44
N ARG A 312 4.56 9.45 -7.16
CA ARG A 312 3.42 9.34 -6.24
C ARG A 312 3.01 10.70 -5.74
N HIS A 313 1.73 11.02 -5.91
CA HIS A 313 1.10 12.22 -5.34
C HIS A 313 0.57 11.95 -3.92
N ASP A 314 0.15 13.00 -3.21
CA ASP A 314 -0.47 12.99 -1.89
C ASP A 314 0.42 12.47 -0.74
N THR A 315 1.74 12.52 -0.94
CA THR A 315 2.69 11.97 0.03
C THR A 315 2.84 12.81 1.30
N GLN A 316 2.21 13.98 1.38
CA GLN A 316 2.13 14.78 2.61
C GLN A 316 0.83 14.50 3.38
N ILE A 317 -0.34 14.62 2.73
CA ILE A 317 -1.63 14.44 3.41
C ILE A 317 -1.84 13.00 3.81
N PHE A 318 -1.56 12.08 2.88
CA PHE A 318 -1.73 10.65 3.10
C PHE A 318 -0.38 9.94 3.29
N GLY A 319 0.63 10.69 3.77
CA GLY A 319 1.99 10.20 3.92
C GLY A 319 2.09 9.08 4.96
N GLU A 320 1.99 9.41 6.25
CA GLU A 320 2.06 8.42 7.33
C GLU A 320 0.73 7.71 7.59
N GLN A 321 -0.38 8.44 7.52
CA GLN A 321 -1.73 7.92 7.70
C GLN A 321 -2.50 7.99 6.37
N GLY A 322 -3.09 6.88 5.96
CA GLY A 322 -3.84 6.77 4.72
C GLY A 322 -5.34 6.97 4.89
N GLU A 323 -6.07 6.84 3.78
CA GLU A 323 -7.54 6.83 3.78
C GLU A 323 -8.08 5.75 4.74
N GLY A 324 -9.02 6.15 5.61
CA GLY A 324 -9.61 5.26 6.61
C GLY A 324 -8.74 5.04 7.86
N GLY A 325 -7.71 5.86 8.07
CA GLY A 325 -6.96 5.93 9.33
C GLY A 325 -5.83 4.91 9.51
N GLY A 326 -5.67 3.97 8.56
CA GLY A 326 -4.56 3.01 8.54
C GLY A 326 -3.24 3.58 8.01
N PRO A 327 -2.19 2.77 7.80
CA PRO A 327 -0.92 3.23 7.26
C PRO A 327 -1.04 3.85 5.85
N GLY A 328 -0.36 4.97 5.64
CA GLY A 328 -0.37 5.76 4.42
C GLY A 328 0.67 5.34 3.38
N LEU A 329 0.99 6.26 2.47
CA LEU A 329 1.87 6.03 1.34
C LEU A 329 3.35 5.87 1.72
N LEU A 330 3.85 6.65 2.67
CA LEU A 330 5.26 6.66 3.06
C LEU A 330 5.69 5.33 3.72
N PRO A 331 4.90 4.69 4.61
CA PRO A 331 5.21 3.35 5.10
C PRO A 331 5.39 2.31 3.99
N ALA A 332 4.49 2.26 2.99
CA ALA A 332 4.61 1.36 1.84
C ALA A 332 5.84 1.70 0.99
N LEU A 333 6.09 2.99 0.75
CA LEU A 333 7.24 3.44 -0.01
C LEU A 333 8.57 3.09 0.68
N ARG A 334 8.64 3.23 2.00
CA ARG A 334 9.83 2.84 2.78
C ARG A 334 10.10 1.35 2.71
N ARG A 335 9.05 0.53 2.85
CA ARG A 335 9.15 -0.92 2.68
C ARG A 335 9.71 -1.25 1.29
N PHE A 336 9.08 -0.74 0.24
CA PHE A 336 9.50 -0.96 -1.14
C PHE A 336 10.96 -0.56 -1.37
N LEU A 337 11.38 0.62 -0.90
CA LEU A 337 12.75 1.11 -1.08
C LEU A 337 13.80 0.29 -0.31
N ARG A 338 13.43 -0.35 0.81
CA ARG A 338 14.31 -1.28 1.53
C ARG A 338 14.44 -2.61 0.81
N GLU A 339 13.34 -3.13 0.27
CA GLU A 339 13.31 -4.38 -0.50
C GLU A 339 13.98 -4.23 -1.89
N HIS A 340 13.94 -3.01 -2.45
CA HIS A 340 14.45 -2.68 -3.78
C HIS A 340 15.46 -1.52 -3.72
N PRO A 341 16.71 -1.77 -3.28
CA PRO A 341 17.73 -0.73 -3.11
C PRO A 341 18.14 -0.04 -4.43
N GLU A 342 17.86 -0.67 -5.57
CA GLU A 342 18.02 -0.04 -6.87
C GLU A 342 17.12 1.17 -7.07
N TRP A 343 16.06 1.37 -6.27
CA TRP A 343 15.22 2.57 -6.28
C TRP A 343 15.63 3.58 -5.20
N SER A 344 15.62 4.86 -5.51
CA SER A 344 15.88 5.94 -4.53
C SER A 344 14.91 7.09 -4.73
N VAL A 345 14.51 7.77 -3.66
CA VAL A 345 13.89 9.10 -3.79
C VAL A 345 14.87 10.03 -4.49
N VAL A 346 14.41 10.73 -5.52
CA VAL A 346 15.19 11.73 -6.27
C VAL A 346 14.54 13.11 -6.25
N TYR A 347 13.27 13.18 -5.84
CA TYR A 347 12.56 14.41 -5.56
C TYR A 347 11.46 14.15 -4.53
N HIS A 348 11.32 15.05 -3.57
CA HIS A 348 10.26 15.03 -2.58
C HIS A 348 9.87 16.46 -2.21
N THR A 349 8.57 16.73 -2.07
CA THR A 349 8.04 17.99 -1.57
C THR A 349 6.80 17.72 -0.73
N GLN A 350 6.56 18.59 0.25
CA GLN A 350 5.34 18.59 1.07
C GLN A 350 4.30 19.62 0.57
N ALA A 351 4.68 20.46 -0.39
CA ALA A 351 3.79 21.46 -0.98
C ALA A 351 2.67 20.79 -1.79
N ASN A 352 1.51 21.43 -1.85
CA ASN A 352 0.33 21.01 -2.60
C ASN A 352 0.04 19.51 -2.41
N HIS A 353 -0.20 19.11 -1.16
CA HIS A 353 -0.43 17.73 -0.69
C HIS A 353 0.71 16.72 -0.90
N GLY A 354 1.82 17.17 -1.46
CA GLY A 354 3.08 16.46 -1.53
C GLY A 354 3.23 15.60 -2.78
N LEU A 355 4.48 15.51 -3.24
CA LEU A 355 4.85 14.71 -4.41
C LEU A 355 6.18 14.03 -4.13
N THR A 356 6.25 12.73 -4.35
CA THR A 356 7.48 11.95 -4.26
C THR A 356 7.79 11.28 -5.59
N VAL A 357 9.03 11.45 -6.07
CA VAL A 357 9.55 10.77 -7.26
C VAL A 357 10.68 9.85 -6.83
N ILE A 358 10.52 8.57 -7.15
CA ILE A 358 11.59 7.58 -7.00
C ILE A 358 12.16 7.22 -8.37
N SER A 359 13.46 6.95 -8.42
CA SER A 359 14.14 6.49 -9.63
C SER A 359 15.01 5.27 -9.40
N ARG A 360 15.00 4.35 -10.37
CA ARG A 360 16.02 3.30 -10.50
C ARG A 360 17.18 3.65 -11.44
N GLY A 361 17.07 4.78 -12.15
CA GLY A 361 18.10 5.30 -13.04
C GLY A 361 19.30 5.84 -12.27
N SER A 362 20.48 5.26 -12.49
CA SER A 362 21.72 5.70 -11.83
C SER A 362 22.12 7.16 -12.13
N ARG A 363 21.65 7.71 -13.27
CA ARG A 363 21.84 9.10 -13.70
C ARG A 363 21.02 10.11 -12.91
N ASP A 364 19.93 9.67 -12.29
CA ASP A 364 19.01 10.54 -11.54
C ASP A 364 19.46 10.71 -10.09
N LYS A 365 20.39 9.87 -9.62
CA LYS A 365 20.86 9.83 -8.24
C LYS A 365 22.15 10.62 -8.08
N PRO A 366 22.33 11.37 -6.97
CA PRO A 366 23.59 12.04 -6.69
C PRO A 366 24.78 11.08 -6.69
N LYS A 367 25.97 11.60 -7.04
CA LYS A 367 27.20 10.80 -7.04
C LYS A 367 27.72 10.64 -5.62
N LEU A 368 28.35 9.49 -5.34
CA LEU A 368 29.10 9.31 -4.10
C LEU A 368 30.29 10.28 -4.03
N PRO A 369 30.74 10.65 -2.82
CA PRO A 369 31.95 11.44 -2.67
C PRO A 369 33.19 10.71 -3.22
N SER A 370 34.27 11.45 -3.43
CA SER A 370 35.54 10.85 -3.85
C SER A 370 36.04 9.81 -2.82
N ARG A 371 36.84 8.84 -3.26
CA ARG A 371 37.41 7.82 -2.36
C ARG A 371 38.23 8.43 -1.21
N ILE A 372 38.94 9.54 -1.47
CA ILE A 372 39.71 10.26 -0.46
C ILE A 372 38.79 10.93 0.57
N THR A 373 37.70 11.54 0.11
CA THR A 373 36.68 12.14 0.98
C THR A 373 36.03 11.07 1.86
N MET A 374 35.65 9.93 1.28
CA MET A 374 35.04 8.82 2.02
C MET A 374 35.99 8.25 3.08
N ALA A 375 37.26 8.05 2.76
CA ALA A 375 38.26 7.58 3.72
C ALA A 375 38.43 8.55 4.90
N THR A 376 38.50 9.86 4.60
CA THR A 376 38.56 10.92 5.64
C THR A 376 37.31 10.91 6.52
N ASN A 377 36.12 10.82 5.92
CA ASN A 377 34.86 10.77 6.66
C ASN A 377 34.77 9.53 7.56
N PHE A 378 35.17 8.37 7.03
CA PHE A 378 35.19 7.13 7.79
C PHE A 378 36.17 7.18 8.97
N ALA A 379 37.39 7.70 8.77
CA ALA A 379 38.36 7.85 9.85
C ALA A 379 37.84 8.75 10.98
N LYS A 380 37.20 9.87 10.63
CA LYS A 380 36.54 10.75 11.62
C LYS A 380 35.42 10.02 12.37
N ALA A 381 34.58 9.27 11.67
CA ALA A 381 33.48 8.51 12.28
C ALA A 381 33.99 7.42 13.23
N VAL A 382 35.05 6.68 12.86
CA VAL A 382 35.69 5.67 13.71
C VAL A 382 36.29 6.31 14.97
N ALA A 383 36.99 7.45 14.84
CA ALA A 383 37.56 8.14 15.98
C ALA A 383 36.47 8.57 16.98
N ALA A 384 35.35 9.11 16.50
CA ALA A 384 34.20 9.46 17.33
C ALA A 384 33.57 8.23 17.99
N HIS A 385 33.41 7.14 17.25
CA HIS A 385 32.83 5.90 17.78
C HIS A 385 33.68 5.27 18.87
N VAL A 386 35.01 5.25 18.69
CA VAL A 386 35.94 4.75 19.72
C VAL A 386 35.96 5.68 20.94
N ALA A 387 35.95 7.00 20.74
CA ALA A 387 35.87 7.96 21.84
C ALA A 387 34.58 7.81 22.66
N ASP A 388 33.49 7.40 22.02
CA ASP A 388 32.22 7.08 22.65
C ASP A 388 32.14 5.65 23.24
N GLY A 389 33.26 4.91 23.26
CA GLY A 389 33.33 3.55 23.80
C GLY A 389 32.74 2.47 22.89
N ALA A 390 32.72 2.70 21.57
CA ALA A 390 32.16 1.82 20.54
C ALA A 390 30.67 1.45 20.76
N GLN A 391 29.91 2.39 21.34
CA GLN A 391 28.53 2.15 21.73
C GLN A 391 27.57 2.18 20.53
N GLN A 392 26.63 1.24 20.51
CA GLN A 392 25.54 1.20 19.54
C GLN A 392 24.37 2.06 20.02
N SER A 393 23.57 2.57 19.09
CA SER A 393 22.27 3.14 19.40
C SER A 393 21.30 2.03 19.82
N ASP A 394 20.28 2.38 20.58
CA ASP A 394 19.15 1.48 20.79
C ASP A 394 18.39 1.22 19.47
N ARG A 395 17.50 0.21 19.51
CA ARG A 395 16.73 -0.25 18.36
C ARG A 395 15.81 0.84 17.81
N GLU A 396 15.15 1.58 18.69
CA GLU A 396 14.22 2.64 18.33
C GLU A 396 14.91 3.79 17.59
N THR A 397 16.06 4.24 18.11
CA THR A 397 16.91 5.24 17.46
C THR A 397 17.42 4.74 16.11
N LEU A 398 17.84 3.47 16.01
CA LEU A 398 18.29 2.87 14.75
C LEU A 398 17.15 2.88 13.71
N GLU A 399 15.97 2.38 14.09
CA GLU A 399 14.78 2.35 13.23
C GLU A 399 14.40 3.75 12.76
N ALA A 400 14.28 4.72 13.67
CA ALA A 400 13.96 6.11 13.34
C ALA A 400 14.97 6.72 12.35
N ARG A 401 16.28 6.52 12.58
CA ARG A 401 17.34 6.98 11.67
C ARG A 401 17.22 6.34 10.28
N LEU A 402 16.87 5.06 10.21
CA LEU A 402 16.69 4.34 8.95
C LEU A 402 15.42 4.74 8.21
N GLU A 403 14.31 5.04 8.90
CA GLU A 403 13.08 5.57 8.29
C GLU A 403 13.37 6.88 7.54
N VAL A 404 14.10 7.80 8.19
CA VAL A 404 14.56 9.06 7.57
C VAL A 404 15.47 8.79 6.38
N CYS A 405 16.48 7.91 6.54
CA CYS A 405 17.43 7.62 5.47
C CYS A 405 16.78 6.93 4.27
N THR A 406 15.72 6.15 4.47
CA THR A 406 15.05 5.40 3.39
C THR A 406 14.41 6.34 2.36
N LEU A 407 13.80 7.45 2.81
CA LEU A 407 13.15 8.45 1.96
C LEU A 407 14.06 9.62 1.56
N CYS A 408 15.31 9.63 2.01
CA CYS A 408 16.23 10.74 1.76
C CYS A 408 16.64 10.79 0.28
N GLU A 409 16.57 11.98 -0.34
CA GLU A 409 16.99 12.23 -1.72
C GLU A 409 18.50 12.05 -1.96
N HIS A 410 19.27 11.93 -0.88
CA HIS A 410 20.71 11.61 -0.88
C HIS A 410 20.99 10.12 -0.64
N ARG A 411 19.97 9.27 -0.65
CA ARG A 411 20.14 7.82 -0.62
C ARG A 411 20.46 7.30 -2.01
N ARG A 412 21.54 6.54 -2.12
CA ARG A 412 21.87 5.75 -3.31
C ARG A 412 22.14 4.33 -2.87
N GLU A 413 21.21 3.43 -3.19
CA GLU A 413 21.26 2.06 -2.68
C GLU A 413 21.35 2.08 -1.14
N ASP A 414 22.28 1.34 -0.56
CA ASP A 414 22.53 1.29 0.88
C ASP A 414 23.47 2.40 1.38
N ARG A 415 23.76 3.43 0.56
CA ARG A 415 24.75 4.48 0.84
C ARG A 415 24.14 5.87 0.92
N CYS A 416 24.77 6.72 1.74
CA CYS A 416 24.54 8.16 1.72
C CYS A 416 25.49 8.86 0.72
N THR A 417 24.96 9.65 -0.21
CA THR A 417 25.77 10.39 -1.20
C THR A 417 26.48 11.62 -0.64
N VAL A 418 26.14 12.06 0.57
CA VAL A 418 26.80 13.19 1.24
C VAL A 418 28.09 12.76 1.94
N CYS A 419 28.03 11.69 2.73
CA CYS A 419 29.18 11.23 3.52
C CYS A 419 29.85 9.96 2.96
N GLY A 420 29.17 9.18 2.13
CA GLY A 420 29.65 7.93 1.56
C GLY A 420 29.49 6.71 2.46
N CYS A 421 28.98 6.86 3.68
CA CYS A 421 28.78 5.74 4.60
C CYS A 421 27.67 4.79 4.14
N TYR A 422 27.78 3.53 4.54
CA TYR A 422 26.66 2.59 4.54
C TYR A 422 25.66 3.00 5.62
N LEU A 423 24.37 3.00 5.26
CA LEU A 423 23.33 3.61 6.07
C LEU A 423 23.06 2.85 7.36
N ALA A 424 23.00 1.51 7.32
CA ALA A 424 22.73 0.67 8.49
C ALA A 424 23.82 0.78 9.55
N GLU A 425 25.08 0.67 9.14
CA GLU A 425 26.26 0.74 9.99
C GLU A 425 26.39 2.13 10.61
N LYS A 426 26.17 3.17 9.81
CA LYS A 426 26.22 4.53 10.32
C LYS A 426 25.08 4.79 11.31
N ALA A 427 23.86 4.37 10.99
CA ALA A 427 22.70 4.57 11.84
C ALA A 427 22.82 3.83 13.18
N ALA A 428 23.49 2.67 13.20
CA ALA A 428 23.68 1.86 14.40
C ALA A 428 24.70 2.43 15.39
N TRP A 429 25.63 3.27 14.94
CA TRP A 429 26.61 3.88 15.86
C TRP A 429 25.98 5.07 16.60
N ARG A 430 26.01 5.04 17.95
CA ARG A 430 25.39 6.10 18.75
C ARG A 430 26.01 7.47 18.46
N SER A 431 27.33 7.51 18.35
CA SER A 431 28.15 8.69 18.05
C SER A 431 27.98 9.26 16.63
N SER A 432 27.24 8.57 15.75
CA SER A 432 27.04 9.02 14.37
C SER A 432 25.91 10.04 14.26
N GLU A 433 26.08 10.96 13.30
CA GLU A 433 25.10 11.99 12.99
C GLU A 433 24.84 12.09 11.48
N CYS A 434 23.65 12.55 11.10
CA CYS A 434 23.35 12.95 9.72
C CYS A 434 24.08 14.27 9.41
N PRO A 435 24.93 14.36 8.35
CA PRO A 435 25.64 15.60 8.03
C PRO A 435 24.71 16.74 7.59
N LEU A 436 23.46 16.39 7.26
CA LEU A 436 22.38 17.32 6.90
C LEU A 436 21.44 17.63 8.07
N GLY A 437 21.70 17.10 9.27
CA GLY A 437 20.84 17.32 10.44
C GLY A 437 19.51 16.55 10.47
N LYS A 438 19.14 15.84 9.39
CA LYS A 438 17.82 15.16 9.26
C LYS A 438 17.47 14.12 10.34
N TRP A 439 18.42 13.66 11.16
CA TRP A 439 18.14 12.74 12.29
C TRP A 439 17.71 13.47 13.57
N ASN A 440 17.87 14.78 13.63
CA ASN A 440 17.55 15.57 14.83
C ASN A 440 16.13 16.14 14.79
N GLU A 441 15.53 16.28 13.60
CA GLU A 441 14.18 16.80 13.39
C GLU A 441 13.08 15.87 13.95
N THR A 442 13.36 14.56 14.09
CA THR A 442 12.43 13.57 14.64
C THR A 442 12.26 13.63 16.16
N ARG A 443 13.12 14.37 16.89
CA ARG A 443 12.99 14.52 18.36
C ARG A 443 11.99 15.58 18.79
N ASP A 444 11.67 16.54 17.92
CA ASP A 444 10.83 17.70 18.28
C ASP A 444 9.32 17.50 18.01
N THR A 445 8.94 16.36 17.40
CA THR A 445 7.54 16.04 17.10
C THR A 445 6.84 15.23 18.20
N GLU A 446 7.58 14.49 19.03
CA GLU A 446 7.03 13.75 20.18
C GLU A 446 6.79 14.64 21.41
N THR A 447 7.51 15.76 21.55
CA THR A 447 7.31 16.71 22.67
C THR A 447 6.09 17.62 22.50
N ASN A 448 5.53 17.74 21.29
CA ASN A 448 4.38 18.60 21.01
C ASN A 448 3.02 17.87 20.98
N THR A 449 2.97 16.54 21.05
CA THR A 449 1.71 15.77 21.05
C THR A 449 1.11 15.54 22.44
N HIS A 450 1.78 16.00 23.51
CA HIS A 450 1.22 16.03 24.87
C HIS A 450 0.81 17.44 25.35
N ALA A 451 0.79 18.42 24.46
CA ALA A 451 0.34 19.77 24.77
C ALA A 451 -0.46 20.38 23.60
N ALA A 452 -1.64 19.83 23.32
CA ALA A 452 -2.74 20.52 22.64
C ALA A 452 -4.08 19.88 23.00
#